data_AF-A0A930AS93-F1
#
_entry.id   AF-A0A930AS93-F1
#
_cell.length_a   1.000
_cell.length_b   1.000
_cell.length_c   1.000
_cell.angle_alpha   90.00
_cell.angle_beta   90.00
_cell.angle_gamma   90.00
#
_symmetry.space_group_name_H-M   'P 1'
#
loop_
_entity.id
_entity.type
_entity.pdbx_description
1 polymer ?
#
loop_
_entity_poly.entity_id
_entity_poly.type
_entity_poly.pdbx_seq_one_letter_code
_entity_poly.pdbx_strand_id
1 'polypeptide(L)'
;MDITIQNVRAPALEHNGRYYKVFQPRTRDELLKLHHMGCAGDTVLTDIQLEQGDFPTSFVEPTVTQRTLSGLFKDLRSIELELRDQNSTLWSKIQKSNQGALTQFFDTNVKSAIAQTANEIRQEVRNASNSARVQVTSEGVTIGSTTLTGEQLASTISTSPRGVNIIAPKIKVKSDMIVDGAITASKIATGSVTADALDVGSVTADKVKFDTAFIQRLVSQQAFVDELFSKQATITKIKNVDFTGDHIKGGRITSLNGDTTFDLQTGQIDMNSPGVGIRNRFPGRPLQYLAFGSGNINGVDASYTALLSNRNGIQQIDSTTAGLQIWNGRSGSNVQSAVNMYGQKITFNISAQPGLKEVSIDTNTHTLAGVDEIVIQGVRLSYILNDIYDNFRNLGAVAGNYSRGYYSKWK
;
A
#
# COMPACT_ATOMS: atom_id res chain seq x y z
N MET A 1 -70.27 -58.63 132.98
CA MET A 1 -70.39 -57.95 131.67
C MET A 1 -71.31 -58.78 130.80
N ASP A 2 -72.28 -58.14 130.12
CA ASP A 2 -73.14 -58.86 129.17
C ASP A 2 -72.71 -58.54 127.75
N ILE A 3 -72.89 -59.50 126.86
CA ILE A 3 -72.64 -59.32 125.44
C ILE A 3 -73.89 -59.73 124.68
N THR A 4 -74.31 -58.87 123.76
CA THR A 4 -75.36 -59.17 122.81
C THR A 4 -74.72 -59.58 121.49
N ILE A 5 -75.03 -60.82 121.09
CA ILE A 5 -74.59 -61.42 119.83
C ILE A 5 -75.83 -62.00 119.15
N GLN A 6 -76.03 -61.73 117.86
CA GLN A 6 -77.23 -62.18 117.13
C GLN A 6 -78.54 -61.79 117.82
N ASN A 7 -78.57 -60.57 118.40
CA ASN A 7 -79.67 -60.02 119.19
C ASN A 7 -80.04 -60.80 120.47
N VAL A 8 -79.24 -61.79 120.89
CA VAL A 8 -79.41 -62.48 122.17
C VAL A 8 -78.40 -61.93 123.17
N ARG A 9 -78.90 -61.33 124.26
CA ARG A 9 -78.07 -60.82 125.35
C ARG A 9 -77.81 -61.92 126.38
N ALA A 10 -76.54 -62.20 126.65
CA ALA A 10 -76.13 -63.18 127.64
C ALA A 10 -74.89 -62.70 128.41
N PRO A 11 -74.68 -63.16 129.65
CA PRO A 11 -73.46 -62.86 130.37
C PRO A 11 -72.24 -63.46 129.66
N ALA A 12 -71.14 -62.72 129.69
CA ALA A 12 -69.82 -63.23 129.33
C ALA A 12 -69.29 -64.13 130.46
N LEU A 13 -68.53 -65.17 130.10
CA LEU A 13 -67.90 -66.07 131.06
C LEU A 13 -66.58 -65.47 131.49
N GLU A 14 -66.25 -65.58 132.78
CA GLU A 14 -64.96 -65.14 133.30
C GLU A 14 -64.00 -66.32 133.46
N HIS A 15 -62.79 -66.18 132.94
CA HIS A 15 -61.69 -67.10 133.19
C HIS A 15 -60.40 -66.31 133.40
N ASN A 16 -59.72 -66.55 134.52
CA ASN A 16 -58.46 -65.88 134.91
C ASN A 16 -58.52 -64.34 134.80
N GLY A 17 -59.60 -63.72 135.29
CA GLY A 17 -59.77 -62.26 135.29
C GLY A 17 -60.19 -61.65 133.94
N ARG A 18 -60.56 -62.47 132.95
CA ARG A 18 -61.00 -62.01 131.62
C ARG A 18 -62.38 -62.51 131.27
N TYR A 19 -63.18 -61.61 130.67
CA TYR A 19 -64.49 -61.93 130.14
C TYR A 19 -64.38 -62.39 128.69
N TYR A 20 -64.95 -63.55 128.35
CA TYR A 20 -65.03 -64.04 126.98
C TYR A 20 -66.42 -64.56 126.62
N LYS A 21 -66.71 -64.58 125.32
CA LYS A 21 -67.92 -65.19 124.77
C LYS A 21 -67.62 -65.78 123.39
N VAL A 22 -67.90 -67.06 123.24
CA VAL A 22 -67.78 -67.75 121.95
C VAL A 22 -69.04 -67.51 121.14
N PHE A 23 -68.86 -67.21 119.86
CA PHE A 23 -69.94 -67.10 118.90
C PHE A 23 -69.48 -67.53 117.51
N GLN A 24 -70.44 -67.92 116.66
CA GLN A 24 -70.18 -68.19 115.25
C GLN A 24 -70.69 -66.99 114.43
N PRO A 25 -69.82 -66.22 113.75
CA PRO A 25 -70.25 -65.09 112.95
C PRO A 25 -71.07 -65.57 111.74
N ARG A 26 -72.21 -64.92 111.48
CA ARG A 26 -73.07 -65.16 110.31
C ARG A 26 -72.67 -64.28 109.12
N THR A 27 -72.12 -63.11 109.39
CA THR A 27 -71.68 -62.16 108.37
C THR A 27 -70.35 -61.55 108.77
N ARG A 28 -69.53 -61.18 107.77
CA ARG A 28 -68.21 -60.58 108.02
C ARG A 28 -68.25 -59.28 108.84
N ASP A 29 -69.37 -58.54 108.75
CA ASP A 29 -69.58 -57.24 109.39
C ASP A 29 -70.58 -57.35 110.56
N GLU A 30 -70.68 -58.52 111.19
CA GLU A 30 -71.63 -58.75 112.28
C GLU A 30 -71.34 -57.87 113.50
N LEU A 31 -72.39 -57.22 114.01
CA LEU A 31 -72.28 -56.28 115.12
C LEU A 31 -72.42 -56.99 116.47
N LEU A 32 -71.40 -56.88 117.30
CA LEU A 32 -71.38 -57.34 118.68
C LEU A 32 -71.58 -56.14 119.59
N LYS A 33 -72.53 -56.20 120.52
CA LYS A 33 -72.75 -55.11 121.49
C LYS A 33 -72.32 -55.54 122.88
N LEU A 34 -71.33 -54.85 123.41
CA LEU A 34 -70.83 -55.03 124.76
C LEU A 34 -71.64 -54.14 125.71
N HIS A 35 -72.27 -54.74 126.71
CA HIS A 35 -73.07 -54.04 127.70
C HIS A 35 -72.34 -54.04 129.05
N HIS A 36 -72.14 -52.84 129.60
CA HIS A 36 -71.58 -52.65 130.92
C HIS A 36 -72.70 -52.45 131.96
N MET A 37 -72.51 -53.03 133.16
CA MET A 37 -73.45 -52.93 134.28
C MET A 37 -72.99 -51.87 135.28
N GLY A 38 -73.57 -50.67 135.18
CA GLY A 38 -73.72 -49.70 136.26
C GLY A 38 -72.59 -49.55 137.28
N CYS A 39 -71.44 -48.99 136.89
CA CYS A 39 -70.53 -48.34 137.84
C CYS A 39 -70.35 -46.84 137.52
N ALA A 40 -70.16 -46.05 138.58
CA ALA A 40 -69.87 -44.62 138.49
C ALA A 40 -68.36 -44.45 138.22
N GLY A 41 -68.02 -44.19 136.97
CA GLY A 41 -66.63 -43.98 136.52
C GLY A 41 -66.48 -44.24 135.02
N ASP A 42 -65.30 -43.96 134.48
CA ASP A 42 -65.00 -44.18 133.07
C ASP A 42 -64.67 -45.65 132.82
N THR A 43 -65.45 -46.30 131.94
CA THR A 43 -65.17 -47.66 131.49
C THR A 43 -64.21 -47.61 130.31
N VAL A 44 -62.97 -48.04 130.51
CA VAL A 44 -61.99 -48.25 129.44
C VAL A 44 -61.98 -49.74 129.07
N LEU A 45 -62.29 -50.05 127.81
CA LEU A 45 -62.05 -51.38 127.24
C LEU A 45 -60.68 -51.37 126.57
N THR A 46 -59.72 -52.10 127.14
CA THR A 46 -58.43 -52.42 126.50
C THR A 46 -58.38 -53.91 126.16
N ASP A 47 -57.45 -54.30 125.29
CA ASP A 47 -57.08 -55.70 125.04
C ASP A 47 -58.21 -56.59 124.50
N ILE A 48 -59.08 -56.03 123.65
CA ILE A 48 -60.09 -56.79 122.91
C ILE A 48 -59.38 -57.66 121.85
N GLN A 49 -59.45 -58.97 122.03
CA GLN A 49 -58.94 -59.96 121.10
C GLN A 49 -60.10 -60.77 120.51
N LEU A 50 -60.07 -60.97 119.19
CA LEU A 50 -61.03 -61.80 118.47
C LEU A 50 -60.25 -62.95 117.85
N GLU A 51 -60.51 -64.16 118.32
CA GLU A 51 -59.73 -65.35 118.00
C GLU A 51 -60.64 -66.53 117.67
N GLN A 52 -60.09 -67.50 116.93
CA GLN A 52 -60.83 -68.68 116.49
C GLN A 52 -60.59 -69.83 117.48
N GLY A 53 -61.65 -70.30 118.13
CA GLY A 53 -61.60 -71.35 119.14
C GLY A 53 -62.79 -71.28 120.10
N ASP A 54 -62.91 -72.26 120.99
CA ASP A 54 -63.96 -72.35 122.02
C ASP A 54 -63.47 -71.98 123.43
N PHE A 55 -62.18 -71.69 123.60
CA PHE A 55 -61.56 -71.28 124.85
C PHE A 55 -60.59 -70.11 124.65
N PRO A 56 -60.58 -69.09 125.53
CA PRO A 56 -59.77 -67.89 125.33
C PRO A 56 -58.27 -68.20 125.51
N THR A 57 -57.43 -67.65 124.63
CA THR A 57 -55.96 -67.72 124.77
C THR A 57 -55.39 -66.51 125.50
N SER A 58 -54.12 -66.59 125.92
CA SER A 58 -53.40 -65.45 126.50
C SER A 58 -53.32 -64.30 125.49
N PHE A 59 -53.42 -63.05 125.95
CA PHE A 59 -53.44 -61.88 125.05
C PHE A 59 -52.13 -61.73 124.30
N VAL A 60 -52.21 -61.42 123.02
CA VAL A 60 -51.06 -61.14 122.15
C VAL A 60 -51.09 -59.68 121.73
N GLU A 61 -50.02 -58.93 122.02
CA GLU A 61 -49.92 -57.52 121.62
C GLU A 61 -49.92 -57.35 120.08
N PRO A 62 -50.70 -56.41 119.50
CA PRO A 62 -50.79 -56.24 118.05
C PRO A 62 -49.48 -55.75 117.41
N THR A 63 -48.98 -56.43 116.37
CA THR A 63 -47.85 -55.97 115.55
C THR A 63 -48.33 -55.24 114.29
N VAL A 64 -47.86 -54.01 114.07
CA VAL A 64 -48.18 -53.19 112.89
C VAL A 64 -47.60 -53.81 111.62
N THR A 65 -48.45 -54.13 110.63
CA THR A 65 -48.05 -54.66 109.32
C THR A 65 -48.11 -53.58 108.23
N GLN A 66 -46.94 -53.15 107.74
CA GLN A 66 -46.82 -52.32 106.54
C GLN A 66 -47.31 -53.09 105.30
N ARG A 67 -48.23 -52.48 104.52
CA ARG A 67 -48.67 -53.00 103.21
C ARG A 67 -47.90 -52.32 102.07
N THR A 68 -47.46 -53.13 101.11
CA THR A 68 -46.56 -52.77 100.00
C THR A 68 -47.32 -52.21 98.78
N LEU A 69 -46.79 -51.15 98.15
CA LEU A 69 -47.27 -50.57 96.88
C LEU A 69 -46.94 -51.48 95.66
N SER A 70 -47.82 -51.46 94.63
CA SER A 70 -47.80 -52.33 93.45
C SER A 70 -47.49 -51.61 92.11
N GLY A 71 -46.71 -52.28 91.25
CA GLY A 71 -46.72 -52.18 89.77
C GLY A 71 -46.14 -50.92 89.13
N LEU A 72 -46.98 -50.16 88.42
CA LEU A 72 -46.58 -49.07 87.51
C LEU A 72 -45.83 -47.91 88.21
N PHE A 73 -46.21 -47.61 89.45
CA PHE A 73 -45.58 -46.52 90.21
C PHE A 73 -44.19 -46.90 90.73
N LYS A 74 -43.92 -48.21 90.87
CA LYS A 74 -42.59 -48.73 91.19
C LYS A 74 -41.66 -48.59 90.00
N ASP A 75 -42.16 -48.83 88.78
CA ASP A 75 -41.37 -48.72 87.55
C ASP A 75 -41.02 -47.26 87.23
N LEU A 76 -41.97 -46.32 87.36
CA LEU A 76 -41.69 -44.88 87.15
C LEU A 76 -40.70 -44.31 88.19
N ARG A 77 -40.83 -44.69 89.47
CA ARG A 77 -39.87 -44.29 90.51
C ARG A 77 -38.50 -44.93 90.30
N SER A 78 -38.45 -46.17 89.82
CA SER A 78 -37.20 -46.86 89.52
C SER A 78 -36.50 -46.24 88.31
N ILE A 79 -37.23 -45.83 87.27
CA ILE A 79 -36.66 -45.08 86.13
C ILE A 79 -36.13 -43.71 86.61
N GLU A 80 -36.88 -42.98 87.45
CA GLU A 80 -36.39 -41.69 88.00
C GLU A 80 -35.12 -41.87 88.85
N LEU A 81 -35.07 -42.91 89.67
CA LEU A 81 -33.91 -43.25 90.49
C LEU A 81 -32.72 -43.68 89.63
N GLU A 82 -32.93 -44.51 88.61
CA GLU A 82 -31.88 -44.90 87.67
C GLU A 82 -31.40 -43.69 86.83
N LEU A 83 -32.23 -42.70 86.55
CA LEU A 83 -31.80 -41.48 85.85
C LEU A 83 -31.01 -40.51 86.74
N ARG A 84 -31.22 -40.54 88.07
CA ARG A 84 -30.48 -39.70 89.04
C ARG A 84 -29.18 -40.34 89.53
N ASP A 85 -29.13 -41.67 89.57
CA ASP A 85 -27.94 -42.42 89.96
C ASP A 85 -26.99 -42.60 88.76
N GLN A 86 -25.83 -41.94 88.82
CA GLN A 86 -24.80 -41.98 87.79
C GLN A 86 -24.16 -43.37 87.61
N ASN A 87 -24.37 -44.31 88.54
CA ASN A 87 -23.87 -45.67 88.45
C ASN A 87 -24.94 -46.68 87.98
N SER A 88 -26.14 -46.22 87.63
CA SER A 88 -27.23 -47.12 87.23
C SER A 88 -27.02 -47.78 85.86
N THR A 89 -27.72 -48.90 85.66
CA THR A 89 -27.76 -49.61 84.38
C THR A 89 -28.31 -48.77 83.23
N LEU A 90 -29.40 -48.02 83.45
CA LEU A 90 -29.98 -47.14 82.44
C LEU A 90 -29.04 -45.98 82.10
N TRP A 91 -28.43 -45.34 83.10
CA TRP A 91 -27.49 -44.24 82.87
C TRP A 91 -26.27 -44.70 82.07
N SER A 92 -25.71 -45.89 82.38
CA SER A 92 -24.62 -46.49 81.61
C SER A 92 -25.00 -46.75 80.15
N LYS A 93 -26.23 -47.21 79.87
CA LYS A 93 -26.74 -47.40 78.50
C LYS A 93 -26.90 -46.07 77.76
N ILE A 94 -27.45 -45.04 78.42
CA ILE A 94 -27.61 -43.70 77.84
C ILE A 94 -26.23 -43.09 77.52
N GLN A 95 -25.28 -43.18 78.45
CA GLN A 95 -23.91 -42.68 78.25
C GLN A 95 -23.23 -43.40 77.08
N LYS A 96 -23.29 -44.74 77.02
CA LYS A 96 -22.74 -45.51 75.89
C LYS A 96 -23.42 -45.18 74.57
N SER A 97 -24.74 -44.96 74.56
CA SER A 97 -25.48 -44.55 73.37
C SER A 97 -25.05 -43.17 72.89
N ASN A 98 -24.91 -42.20 73.79
CA ASN A 98 -24.44 -40.85 73.45
C ASN A 98 -22.98 -40.88 72.99
N GLN A 99 -22.12 -41.69 73.62
CA GLN A 99 -20.74 -41.88 73.18
C GLN A 99 -20.69 -42.51 71.79
N GLY A 100 -21.49 -43.54 71.53
CA GLY A 100 -21.61 -44.17 70.21
C GLY A 100 -22.10 -43.21 69.14
N ALA A 101 -23.11 -42.39 69.44
CA ALA A 101 -23.63 -41.37 68.53
C ALA A 101 -22.60 -40.27 68.25
N LEU A 102 -21.86 -39.81 69.27
CA LEU A 102 -20.77 -38.84 69.11
C LEU A 102 -19.60 -39.42 68.31
N THR A 103 -19.22 -40.67 68.57
CA THR A 103 -18.20 -41.38 67.79
C THR A 103 -18.63 -41.53 66.33
N GLN A 104 -19.86 -41.96 66.07
CA GLN A 104 -20.39 -42.08 64.72
C GLN A 104 -20.46 -40.72 64.00
N PHE A 105 -20.87 -39.66 64.70
CA PHE A 105 -20.88 -38.31 64.14
C PHE A 105 -19.45 -37.84 63.79
N PHE A 106 -18.49 -38.06 64.69
CA PHE A 106 -17.10 -37.68 64.46
C PHE A 106 -16.45 -38.47 63.33
N ASP A 107 -16.67 -39.79 63.27
CA ASP A 107 -16.08 -40.63 62.23
C ASP A 107 -16.74 -40.44 60.86
N THR A 108 -18.07 -40.32 60.82
CA THR A 108 -18.82 -40.27 59.56
C THR A 108 -18.86 -38.86 58.98
N ASN A 109 -19.09 -37.84 59.80
CA ASN A 109 -19.30 -36.48 59.30
C ASN A 109 -18.00 -35.68 59.40
N VAL A 110 -17.35 -35.68 60.57
CA VAL A 110 -16.18 -34.81 60.78
C VAL A 110 -14.94 -35.36 60.06
N LYS A 111 -14.52 -36.61 60.32
CA LYS A 111 -13.34 -37.20 59.65
C LYS A 111 -13.54 -37.33 58.13
N SER A 112 -14.72 -37.76 57.68
CA SER A 112 -15.00 -37.86 56.24
C SER A 112 -14.93 -36.50 55.55
N ALA A 113 -15.58 -35.46 56.10
CA ALA A 113 -15.52 -34.12 55.54
C ALA A 113 -14.08 -33.58 55.51
N ILE A 114 -13.33 -33.76 56.60
CA ILE A 114 -11.90 -33.36 56.66
C ILE A 114 -11.08 -34.13 55.62
N ALA A 115 -11.28 -35.43 55.45
CA ALA A 115 -10.56 -36.25 54.47
C ALA A 115 -10.88 -35.83 53.02
N GLN A 116 -12.16 -35.51 52.75
CA GLN A 116 -12.59 -34.99 51.45
C GLN A 116 -11.94 -33.62 51.18
N THR A 117 -12.05 -32.66 52.10
CA THR A 117 -11.42 -31.34 51.97
C THR A 117 -9.91 -31.45 51.78
N ALA A 118 -9.24 -32.35 52.51
CA ALA A 118 -7.80 -32.56 52.37
C ALA A 118 -7.42 -33.09 50.98
N ASN A 119 -8.25 -33.95 50.37
CA ASN A 119 -8.02 -34.44 49.02
C ASN A 119 -8.27 -33.35 47.97
N GLU A 120 -9.32 -32.56 48.11
CA GLU A 120 -9.61 -31.41 47.24
C GLU A 120 -8.45 -30.39 47.28
N ILE A 121 -7.97 -30.04 48.47
CA ILE A 121 -6.80 -29.15 48.65
C ILE A 121 -5.55 -29.74 47.99
N ARG A 122 -5.26 -31.03 48.17
CA ARG A 122 -4.08 -31.67 47.53
C ARG A 122 -4.17 -31.62 46.01
N GLN A 123 -5.35 -31.83 45.44
CA GLN A 123 -5.53 -31.78 43.98
C GLN A 123 -5.37 -30.35 43.48
N GLU A 124 -5.97 -29.37 44.15
CA GLU A 124 -5.84 -27.95 43.79
C GLU A 124 -4.36 -27.50 43.83
N VAL A 125 -3.63 -27.88 44.88
CA VAL A 125 -2.19 -27.57 45.02
C VAL A 125 -1.36 -28.26 43.94
N ARG A 126 -1.64 -29.51 43.59
CA ARG A 126 -0.94 -30.21 42.49
C ARG A 126 -1.21 -29.56 41.14
N ASN A 127 -2.46 -29.18 40.87
CA ASN A 127 -2.85 -28.53 39.63
C ASN A 127 -2.21 -27.15 39.49
N ALA A 128 -2.21 -26.37 40.58
CA ALA A 128 -1.51 -25.08 40.64
C ALA A 128 0.00 -25.24 40.43
N SER A 129 0.61 -26.22 41.07
CA SER A 129 2.05 -26.51 40.92
C SER A 129 2.41 -26.90 39.49
N ASN A 130 1.62 -27.77 38.86
CA ASN A 130 1.85 -28.17 37.47
C ASN A 130 1.64 -27.01 36.50
N SER A 131 0.66 -26.14 36.74
CA SER A 131 0.34 -24.99 35.87
C SER A 131 1.35 -23.85 36.01
N ALA A 132 2.00 -23.71 37.16
CA ALA A 132 3.01 -22.68 37.43
C ALA A 132 4.46 -23.15 37.17
N ARG A 133 4.68 -24.43 36.83
CA ARG A 133 6.02 -24.98 36.66
C ARG A 133 6.70 -24.37 35.43
N VAL A 134 7.84 -23.73 35.65
CA VAL A 134 8.71 -23.19 34.59
C VAL A 134 9.85 -24.16 34.32
N GLN A 135 10.05 -24.56 33.06
CA GLN A 135 11.13 -25.41 32.61
C GLN A 135 11.83 -24.81 31.41
N VAL A 136 13.15 -24.77 31.44
CA VAL A 136 13.97 -24.32 30.31
C VAL A 136 14.50 -25.55 29.59
N THR A 137 14.29 -25.61 28.28
CA THR A 137 14.71 -26.69 27.38
C THR A 137 15.55 -26.11 26.24
N SER A 138 16.13 -26.96 25.39
CA SER A 138 16.82 -26.51 24.18
C SER A 138 15.88 -25.85 23.16
N GLU A 139 14.61 -26.20 23.17
CA GLU A 139 13.60 -25.72 22.21
C GLU A 139 12.87 -24.46 22.68
N GLY A 140 12.91 -24.13 23.98
CA GLY A 140 12.26 -22.96 24.55
C GLY A 140 12.01 -23.02 26.06
N VAL A 141 11.13 -22.13 26.55
CA VAL A 141 10.70 -22.08 27.95
C VAL A 141 9.26 -22.59 28.06
N THR A 142 9.03 -23.65 28.84
CA THR A 142 7.70 -24.18 29.12
C THR A 142 7.19 -23.65 30.45
N ILE A 143 6.00 -23.04 30.47
CA ILE A 143 5.29 -22.56 31.66
C ILE A 143 3.95 -23.29 31.72
N GLY A 144 3.81 -24.21 32.68
CA GLY A 144 2.64 -25.07 32.77
C GLY A 144 2.52 -26.00 31.56
N SER A 145 1.43 -25.86 30.80
CA SER A 145 1.16 -26.57 29.55
C SER A 145 1.61 -25.83 28.29
N THR A 146 2.09 -24.59 28.42
CA THR A 146 2.46 -23.74 27.28
C THR A 146 3.97 -23.72 27.11
N THR A 147 4.46 -24.15 25.95
CA THR A 147 5.85 -23.91 25.54
C THR A 147 5.93 -22.59 24.79
N LEU A 148 6.94 -21.78 25.09
CA LEU A 148 7.33 -20.57 24.38
C LEU A 148 8.62 -20.87 23.62
N THR A 149 8.49 -21.21 22.34
CA THR A 149 9.62 -21.37 21.41
C THR A 149 10.12 -20.00 20.93
N GLY A 150 11.27 -19.99 20.26
CA GLY A 150 11.76 -18.78 19.59
C GLY A 150 10.77 -18.19 18.58
N GLU A 151 10.00 -19.04 17.88
CA GLU A 151 8.96 -18.61 16.94
C GLU A 151 7.76 -17.98 17.64
N GLN A 152 7.25 -18.61 18.70
CA GLN A 152 6.13 -18.05 19.49
C GLN A 152 6.52 -16.74 20.17
N LEU A 153 7.77 -16.64 20.66
CA LEU A 153 8.31 -15.41 21.20
C LEU A 153 8.43 -14.32 20.13
N ALA A 154 8.95 -14.65 18.94
CA ALA A 154 9.05 -13.72 17.81
C ALA A 154 7.67 -13.22 17.35
N SER A 155 6.67 -14.11 17.28
CA SER A 155 5.29 -13.76 16.98
C SER A 155 4.68 -12.82 18.04
N THR A 156 4.96 -13.07 19.31
CA THR A 156 4.52 -12.20 20.43
C THR A 156 5.18 -10.82 20.35
N ILE A 157 6.47 -10.74 20.04
CA ILE A 157 7.18 -9.46 19.84
C ILE A 157 6.64 -8.72 18.61
N SER A 158 6.34 -9.43 17.52
CA SER A 158 5.79 -8.86 16.29
C SER A 158 4.39 -8.27 16.50
N THR A 159 3.53 -8.96 17.26
CA THR A 159 2.16 -8.52 17.55
C THR A 159 2.06 -7.47 18.64
N SER A 160 2.98 -7.46 19.62
CA SER A 160 3.00 -6.48 20.72
C SER A 160 4.42 -5.98 21.04
N PRO A 161 5.02 -5.18 20.14
CA PRO A 161 6.43 -4.75 20.26
C PRO A 161 6.69 -3.81 21.44
N ARG A 162 5.67 -3.13 21.97
CA ARG A 162 5.81 -2.18 23.09
C ARG A 162 6.06 -2.83 24.45
N GLY A 163 5.81 -4.14 24.58
CA GLY A 163 5.85 -4.85 25.87
C GLY A 163 7.17 -5.55 26.20
N VAL A 164 8.16 -5.53 25.28
CA VAL A 164 9.36 -6.37 25.41
C VAL A 164 10.63 -5.51 25.41
N ASN A 165 11.29 -5.43 26.56
CA ASN A 165 12.65 -4.92 26.68
C ASN A 165 13.62 -6.10 26.66
N ILE A 166 14.38 -6.26 25.58
CA ILE A 166 15.40 -7.30 25.49
C ILE A 166 16.69 -6.77 26.12
N ILE A 167 16.93 -7.14 27.38
CA ILE A 167 18.13 -6.75 28.12
C ILE A 167 19.05 -7.97 28.20
N ALA A 168 20.03 -8.06 27.30
CA ALA A 168 21.08 -9.06 27.41
C ALA A 168 22.43 -8.47 26.95
N PRO A 169 23.52 -8.67 27.72
CA PRO A 169 24.84 -8.15 27.35
C PRO A 169 25.43 -8.79 26.08
N LYS A 170 24.83 -9.86 25.54
CA LYS A 170 25.34 -10.61 24.38
C LYS A 170 24.23 -11.03 23.40
N ILE A 171 23.25 -10.16 23.12
CA ILE A 171 22.26 -10.43 22.06
C ILE A 171 23.03 -10.63 20.74
N LYS A 172 22.80 -11.77 20.09
CA LYS A 172 23.37 -12.09 18.77
C LYS A 172 22.24 -12.42 17.80
N VAL A 173 21.88 -11.47 16.96
CA VAL A 173 20.99 -11.70 15.82
C VAL A 173 21.84 -12.22 14.67
N LYS A 174 21.58 -13.44 14.21
CA LYS A 174 22.36 -14.08 13.13
C LYS A 174 21.93 -13.65 11.72
N SER A 175 20.82 -12.93 11.60
CA SER A 175 20.20 -12.47 10.35
C SER A 175 19.98 -10.96 10.40
N ASP A 176 19.51 -10.37 9.30
CA ASP A 176 19.23 -8.94 9.21
C ASP A 176 18.13 -8.50 10.18
N MET A 177 18.30 -7.33 10.80
CA MET A 177 17.28 -6.71 11.64
C MET A 177 16.21 -5.97 10.83
N ILE A 178 16.49 -5.68 9.55
CA ILE A 178 15.56 -5.13 8.58
C ILE A 178 15.37 -6.20 7.51
N VAL A 179 14.13 -6.67 7.35
CA VAL A 179 13.78 -7.64 6.31
C VAL A 179 13.19 -6.92 5.09
N ASP A 180 13.13 -7.61 3.95
CA ASP A 180 12.54 -7.06 2.72
C ASP A 180 11.12 -6.52 2.96
N GLY A 181 10.88 -5.29 2.52
CA GLY A 181 9.60 -4.59 2.72
C GLY A 181 9.35 -4.07 4.15
N ALA A 182 10.28 -4.27 5.10
CA ALA A 182 10.11 -3.75 6.45
C ALA A 182 10.06 -2.22 6.51
N ILE A 183 10.75 -1.53 5.59
CA ILE A 183 10.66 -0.07 5.45
C ILE A 183 9.72 0.25 4.29
N THR A 184 8.52 0.72 4.61
CA THR A 184 7.52 1.20 3.65
C THR A 184 7.52 2.72 3.62
N ALA A 185 6.91 3.32 2.59
CA ALA A 185 6.82 4.78 2.46
C ALA A 185 6.27 5.47 3.72
N SER A 186 5.29 4.87 4.42
CA SER A 186 4.71 5.39 5.67
C SER A 186 5.67 5.42 6.87
N LYS A 187 6.77 4.66 6.83
CA LYS A 187 7.80 4.63 7.88
C LYS A 187 8.93 5.62 7.62
N ILE A 188 8.93 6.27 6.46
CA ILE A 188 9.89 7.31 6.09
C ILE A 188 9.20 8.65 6.28
N ALA A 189 9.67 9.43 7.25
CA ALA A 189 9.16 10.79 7.43
C ALA A 189 9.60 11.66 6.25
N THR A 190 8.78 12.65 5.89
CA THR A 190 9.15 13.59 4.81
C THR A 190 10.46 14.29 5.18
N GLY A 191 11.44 14.24 4.27
CA GLY A 191 12.76 14.82 4.47
C GLY A 191 13.73 14.00 5.32
N SER A 192 13.35 12.80 5.82
CA SER A 192 14.27 11.97 6.61
C SER A 192 15.34 11.27 5.78
N VAL A 193 15.13 11.13 4.48
CA VAL A 193 16.16 10.68 3.53
C VAL A 193 16.69 11.91 2.82
N THR A 194 17.92 12.30 3.18
CA THR A 194 18.67 13.39 2.53
C THR A 194 19.62 12.82 1.47
N ALA A 195 20.22 13.68 0.66
CA ALA A 195 21.20 13.27 -0.34
C ALA A 195 22.39 12.50 0.28
N ASP A 196 22.82 12.87 1.49
CA ASP A 196 23.94 12.21 2.19
C ASP A 196 23.61 10.77 2.61
N ALA A 197 22.32 10.43 2.72
CA ALA A 197 21.87 9.07 3.00
C ALA A 197 21.78 8.19 1.73
N LEU A 198 22.04 8.76 0.55
CA LEU A 198 21.97 8.07 -0.74
C LEU A 198 23.36 7.96 -1.35
N ASP A 199 23.85 6.73 -1.51
CA ASP A 199 25.08 6.49 -2.27
C ASP A 199 24.90 6.89 -3.74
N VAL A 200 26.00 7.27 -4.38
CA VAL A 200 26.02 7.60 -5.81
C VAL A 200 25.53 6.39 -6.62
N GLY A 201 24.49 6.60 -7.44
CA GLY A 201 23.90 5.55 -8.27
C GLY A 201 22.88 4.64 -7.57
N SER A 202 22.61 4.85 -6.27
CA SER A 202 21.57 4.10 -5.54
C SER A 202 20.15 4.37 -6.05
N VAL A 203 19.93 5.54 -6.68
CA VAL A 203 18.67 5.93 -7.33
C VAL A 203 18.91 6.05 -8.83
N THR A 204 18.51 5.02 -9.58
CA THR A 204 18.59 4.96 -11.05
C THR A 204 17.32 5.48 -11.71
N ALA A 205 17.39 5.79 -13.00
CA ALA A 205 16.27 6.39 -13.74
C ALA A 205 14.98 5.53 -13.73
N ASP A 206 15.09 4.21 -13.74
CA ASP A 206 13.95 3.29 -13.63
C ASP A 206 13.29 3.29 -12.24
N LYS A 207 13.96 3.85 -11.22
CA LYS A 207 13.45 3.98 -9.84
C LYS A 207 12.79 5.32 -9.56
N VAL A 208 12.85 6.26 -10.51
CA VAL A 208 12.26 7.60 -10.38
C VAL A 208 11.06 7.72 -11.30
N LYS A 209 9.90 8.05 -10.75
CA LYS A 209 8.73 8.42 -11.54
C LYS A 209 8.91 9.84 -12.06
N PHE A 210 9.28 9.97 -13.32
CA PHE A 210 9.28 11.24 -14.04
C PHE A 210 7.84 11.58 -14.45
N ASP A 211 7.10 12.22 -13.55
CA ASP A 211 5.77 12.70 -13.88
C ASP A 211 5.80 14.07 -14.58
N THR A 212 4.64 14.48 -15.07
CA THR A 212 4.50 15.77 -15.76
C THR A 212 4.90 16.94 -14.86
N ALA A 213 4.67 16.87 -13.55
CA ALA A 213 5.04 17.96 -12.64
C ALA A 213 6.56 18.04 -12.42
N PHE A 214 7.26 16.90 -12.41
CA PHE A 214 8.71 16.82 -12.35
C PHE A 214 9.35 17.35 -13.64
N ILE A 215 8.85 16.91 -14.80
CA ILE A 215 9.27 17.43 -16.10
C ILE A 215 8.93 18.92 -16.20
N GLN A 216 7.73 19.33 -15.79
CA GLN A 216 7.32 20.73 -15.72
C GLN A 216 8.24 21.51 -14.81
N ARG A 217 8.66 21.02 -13.65
CA ARG A 217 9.62 21.73 -12.80
C ARG A 217 10.99 21.89 -13.44
N LEU A 218 11.48 20.86 -14.15
CA LEU A 218 12.72 20.96 -14.92
C LEU A 218 12.58 21.99 -16.05
N VAL A 219 11.49 21.97 -16.81
CA VAL A 219 11.31 22.85 -17.97
C VAL A 219 10.68 24.22 -17.65
N SER A 220 10.06 24.38 -16.48
CA SER A 220 9.48 25.65 -16.00
C SER A 220 10.54 26.50 -15.30
N GLN A 221 11.65 25.89 -14.89
CA GLN A 221 12.84 26.66 -14.60
C GLN A 221 13.36 27.20 -15.93
N GLN A 222 12.89 28.40 -16.28
CA GLN A 222 13.36 29.12 -17.45
C GLN A 222 14.90 29.13 -17.48
N ALA A 223 15.55 29.28 -16.32
CA ALA A 223 17.00 29.16 -16.19
C ALA A 223 17.59 27.78 -16.56
N PHE A 224 16.88 26.67 -16.40
CA PHE A 224 17.34 25.31 -16.77
C PHE A 224 17.06 24.99 -18.24
N VAL A 225 15.93 25.44 -18.78
CA VAL A 225 15.65 25.37 -20.24
C VAL A 225 16.59 26.30 -20.97
N ASP A 226 16.80 27.50 -20.47
CA ASP A 226 17.86 28.37 -20.92
C ASP A 226 19.21 27.68 -20.69
N GLU A 227 19.50 27.02 -19.57
CA GLU A 227 20.77 26.28 -19.47
C GLU A 227 20.90 25.10 -20.47
N LEU A 228 19.80 24.47 -20.89
CA LEU A 228 19.79 23.36 -21.86
C LEU A 228 19.81 23.83 -23.33
N PHE A 229 19.24 24.99 -23.63
CA PHE A 229 19.08 25.58 -24.98
C PHE A 229 19.90 26.87 -25.19
N SER A 230 20.07 27.69 -24.14
CA SER A 230 20.98 28.84 -24.00
C SER A 230 22.42 28.46 -23.64
N LYS A 231 22.72 27.25 -23.14
CA LYS A 231 24.02 26.64 -23.50
C LYS A 231 23.88 26.22 -24.94
N GLN A 232 24.11 27.19 -25.82
CA GLN A 232 24.17 27.06 -27.26
C GLN A 232 24.40 25.61 -27.64
N ALA A 233 23.43 24.99 -28.31
CA ALA A 233 23.81 24.01 -29.28
C ALA A 233 24.65 24.77 -30.32
N THR A 234 25.94 24.97 -30.02
CA THR A 234 26.95 24.93 -31.05
C THR A 234 26.85 23.50 -31.54
N ILE A 235 25.96 23.27 -32.50
CA ILE A 235 25.88 22.01 -33.23
C ILE A 235 27.13 22.00 -34.11
N THR A 236 28.31 21.86 -33.51
CA THR A 236 29.58 21.90 -34.24
C THR A 236 29.80 20.60 -35.01
N LYS A 237 29.12 19.51 -34.61
CA LYS A 237 29.31 18.17 -35.16
C LYS A 237 28.04 17.31 -35.06
N ILE A 238 27.01 17.58 -35.85
CA ILE A 238 26.09 16.51 -36.25
C ILE A 238 26.21 16.37 -37.75
N LYS A 239 26.92 15.32 -38.20
CA LYS A 239 27.27 15.13 -39.61
C LYS A 239 26.06 14.88 -40.52
N ASN A 240 24.89 14.53 -39.96
CA ASN A 240 23.75 14.00 -40.71
C ASN A 240 22.41 14.48 -40.10
N VAL A 241 22.05 15.76 -40.23
CA VAL A 241 20.69 16.24 -39.92
C VAL A 241 20.14 16.97 -41.13
N ASP A 242 18.94 16.59 -41.58
CA ASP A 242 18.16 17.40 -42.50
C ASP A 242 17.64 18.63 -41.76
N PHE A 243 17.98 19.83 -42.23
CA PHE A 243 17.44 21.06 -41.66
C PHE A 243 16.04 21.31 -42.25
N THR A 244 14.99 21.05 -41.47
CA THR A 244 13.63 21.50 -41.78
C THR A 244 13.28 22.65 -40.87
N GLY A 245 13.13 23.85 -41.41
CA GLY A 245 12.76 25.03 -40.64
C GLY A 245 12.24 26.15 -41.51
N ASP A 246 11.30 26.93 -40.96
CA ASP A 246 10.62 28.00 -41.69
C ASP A 246 11.47 29.27 -41.85
N HIS A 247 12.43 29.48 -40.93
CA HIS A 247 13.25 30.71 -40.88
C HIS A 247 14.72 30.39 -40.65
N ILE A 248 15.56 30.59 -41.67
CA ILE A 248 17.02 30.55 -41.57
C ILE A 248 17.53 31.99 -41.68
N LYS A 249 18.12 32.51 -40.61
CA LYS A 249 18.67 33.87 -40.57
C LYS A 249 20.09 33.84 -39.97
N GLY A 250 20.99 34.64 -40.53
CA GLY A 250 22.39 34.74 -40.07
C GLY A 250 23.30 33.62 -40.60
N GLY A 251 24.58 33.65 -40.25
CA GLY A 251 25.55 32.60 -40.61
C GLY A 251 25.84 32.46 -42.11
N ARG A 252 26.48 31.34 -42.48
CA ARG A 252 26.84 30.96 -43.85
C ARG A 252 26.44 29.52 -44.14
N ILE A 253 25.88 29.28 -45.32
CA ILE A 253 25.67 27.92 -45.86
C ILE A 253 26.79 27.67 -46.86
N THR A 254 27.75 26.83 -46.51
CA THR A 254 28.95 26.57 -47.33
C THR A 254 28.98 25.12 -47.79
N SER A 255 29.25 24.90 -49.07
CA SER A 255 29.45 23.56 -49.63
C SER A 255 30.66 22.87 -48.97
N LEU A 256 30.65 21.53 -48.86
CA LEU A 256 31.72 20.79 -48.18
C LEU A 256 33.12 20.99 -48.80
N ASN A 257 33.18 21.26 -50.11
CA ASN A 257 34.41 21.60 -50.83
C ASN A 257 34.81 23.09 -50.68
N GLY A 258 33.96 23.94 -50.08
CA GLY A 258 34.22 25.36 -49.90
C GLY A 258 33.93 26.25 -51.11
N ASP A 259 33.57 25.67 -52.25
CA ASP A 259 33.45 26.39 -53.53
C ASP A 259 32.21 27.29 -53.65
N THR A 260 31.16 27.05 -52.85
CA THR A 260 29.93 27.84 -52.85
C THR A 260 29.54 28.23 -51.42
N THR A 261 29.23 29.50 -51.20
CA THR A 261 28.76 30.02 -49.91
C THR A 261 27.56 30.93 -50.10
N PHE A 262 26.46 30.65 -49.41
CA PHE A 262 25.38 31.63 -49.22
C PHE A 262 25.63 32.36 -47.90
N ASP A 263 26.02 33.63 -47.99
CA ASP A 263 26.16 34.53 -46.87
C ASP A 263 24.82 35.18 -46.55
N LEU A 264 24.18 34.74 -45.47
CA LEU A 264 22.86 35.23 -45.05
C LEU A 264 22.94 36.57 -44.30
N GLN A 265 24.13 37.10 -44.06
CA GLN A 265 24.34 38.44 -43.50
C GLN A 265 24.42 39.49 -44.61
N THR A 266 25.12 39.19 -45.71
CA THR A 266 25.23 40.11 -46.88
C THR A 266 24.18 39.84 -47.95
N GLY A 267 23.54 38.67 -47.93
CA GLY A 267 22.60 38.22 -48.97
C GLY A 267 23.28 37.74 -50.25
N GLN A 268 24.60 37.61 -50.26
CA GLN A 268 25.36 37.20 -51.44
C GLN A 268 25.50 35.68 -51.53
N ILE A 269 25.51 35.16 -52.76
CA ILE A 269 25.88 33.77 -53.05
C ILE A 269 27.21 33.82 -53.79
N ASP A 270 28.29 33.47 -53.08
CA ASP A 270 29.64 33.43 -53.61
C ASP A 270 29.94 32.07 -54.23
N MET A 271 30.53 32.09 -55.41
CA MET A 271 30.79 30.95 -56.29
C MET A 271 32.23 31.05 -56.81
N ASN A 272 33.17 30.42 -56.10
CA ASN A 272 34.59 30.77 -56.17
C ASN A 272 35.49 29.71 -56.86
N SER A 273 34.89 28.76 -57.58
CA SER A 273 35.64 27.69 -58.25
C SER A 273 35.05 27.39 -59.63
N PRO A 274 35.85 26.97 -60.63
CA PRO A 274 35.32 26.55 -61.92
C PRO A 274 34.29 25.42 -61.77
N GLY A 275 33.19 25.50 -62.51
CA GLY A 275 32.18 24.44 -62.52
C GLY A 275 31.07 24.58 -61.46
N VAL A 276 31.13 25.58 -60.58
CA VAL A 276 30.00 25.95 -59.72
C VAL A 276 28.93 26.72 -60.50
N GLY A 277 27.69 26.62 -60.04
CA GLY A 277 26.57 27.25 -60.71
C GLY A 277 25.21 26.76 -60.23
N ILE A 278 24.17 27.25 -60.88
CA ILE A 278 22.80 26.78 -60.74
C ILE A 278 22.47 25.93 -61.96
N ARG A 279 21.98 24.71 -61.77
CA ARG A 279 21.66 23.79 -62.86
C ARG A 279 20.27 23.19 -62.71
N ASN A 280 19.60 22.99 -63.84
CA ASN A 280 18.34 22.27 -63.95
C ASN A 280 18.43 21.21 -65.06
N ARG A 281 17.90 20.01 -64.79
CA ARG A 281 17.83 18.93 -65.78
C ARG A 281 16.52 18.16 -65.60
N PHE A 282 15.61 18.33 -66.56
CA PHE A 282 14.44 17.46 -66.67
C PHE A 282 14.84 16.12 -67.33
N PRO A 283 14.19 15.01 -66.96
CA PRO A 283 14.40 13.73 -67.64
C PRO A 283 14.22 13.85 -69.15
N GLY A 284 15.20 13.34 -69.92
CA GLY A 284 15.17 13.36 -71.39
C GLY A 284 15.32 14.75 -72.05
N ARG A 285 15.61 15.81 -71.29
CA ARG A 285 15.79 17.17 -71.84
C ARG A 285 17.22 17.69 -71.65
N PRO A 286 17.65 18.68 -72.45
CA PRO A 286 18.95 19.34 -72.29
C PRO A 286 19.17 19.90 -70.88
N LEU A 287 20.42 19.85 -70.42
CA LEU A 287 20.86 20.52 -69.19
C LEU A 287 20.75 22.02 -69.40
N GLN A 288 20.21 22.74 -68.41
CA GLN A 288 20.20 24.21 -68.36
C GLN A 288 21.06 24.64 -67.18
N TYR A 289 21.89 25.67 -67.35
CA TYR A 289 22.72 26.14 -66.27
C TYR A 289 23.08 27.63 -66.36
N LEU A 290 23.19 28.25 -65.19
CA LEU A 290 23.94 29.47 -64.94
C LEU A 290 25.27 29.06 -64.30
N ALA A 291 26.39 29.29 -64.96
CA ALA A 291 27.70 28.93 -64.45
C ALA A 291 28.67 30.10 -64.53
N PHE A 292 29.63 30.10 -63.61
CA PHE A 292 30.73 31.06 -63.56
C PHE A 292 32.03 30.33 -63.84
N GLY A 293 32.92 30.98 -64.58
CA GLY A 293 34.22 30.41 -64.90
C GLY A 293 35.23 31.49 -65.23
N SER A 294 36.46 31.05 -65.44
CA SER A 294 37.57 31.86 -65.90
C SER A 294 38.20 31.24 -67.15
N GLY A 295 38.94 32.06 -67.88
CA GLY A 295 39.64 31.68 -69.08
C GLY A 295 40.46 32.84 -69.60
N ASN A 296 40.82 32.78 -70.89
CA ASN A 296 41.60 33.79 -71.55
C ASN A 296 40.88 34.26 -72.82
N ILE A 297 40.84 35.57 -73.04
CA ILE A 297 40.31 36.18 -74.25
C ILE A 297 41.39 37.10 -74.82
N ASN A 298 41.85 36.80 -76.04
CA ASN A 298 42.89 37.56 -76.75
C ASN A 298 44.14 37.87 -75.89
N GLY A 299 44.61 36.90 -75.09
CA GLY A 299 45.78 37.05 -74.22
C GLY A 299 45.50 37.72 -72.87
N VAL A 300 44.25 38.07 -72.57
CA VAL A 300 43.85 38.65 -71.28
C VAL A 300 43.07 37.63 -70.46
N ASP A 301 43.51 37.40 -69.23
CA ASP A 301 42.77 36.59 -68.28
C ASP A 301 41.43 37.26 -67.94
N ALA A 302 40.36 36.49 -68.05
CA ALA A 302 38.99 36.96 -67.96
C ALA A 302 38.13 35.98 -67.17
N SER A 303 37.06 36.52 -66.59
CA SER A 303 35.96 35.71 -66.09
C SER A 303 34.81 35.74 -67.08
N TYR A 304 33.96 34.71 -67.02
CA TYR A 304 32.74 34.69 -67.77
C TYR A 304 31.55 34.24 -66.93
N THR A 305 30.38 34.78 -67.29
CA THR A 305 29.08 34.29 -66.86
C THR A 305 28.44 33.58 -68.05
N ALA A 306 28.03 32.34 -67.86
CA ALA A 306 27.41 31.50 -68.88
C ALA A 306 25.96 31.19 -68.49
N LEU A 307 25.01 31.60 -69.32
CA LEU A 307 23.61 31.17 -69.26
C LEU A 307 23.34 30.30 -70.47
N LEU A 308 23.51 28.99 -70.30
CA LEU A 308 23.59 28.05 -71.41
C LEU A 308 22.69 26.83 -71.20
N SER A 309 22.37 26.18 -72.31
CA SER A 309 21.80 24.84 -72.36
C SER A 309 22.70 23.94 -73.22
N ASN A 310 22.83 22.68 -72.85
CA ASN A 310 23.63 21.69 -73.58
C ASN A 310 22.83 20.38 -73.76
N ARG A 311 22.67 19.92 -75.02
CA ARG A 311 21.87 18.72 -75.33
C ARG A 311 22.52 17.42 -74.85
N ASN A 312 23.84 17.38 -74.74
CA ASN A 312 24.59 16.23 -74.22
C ASN A 312 24.51 16.10 -72.69
N GLY A 313 23.96 17.10 -71.99
CA GLY A 313 23.75 17.06 -70.54
C GLY A 313 24.99 17.33 -69.71
N ILE A 314 26.00 17.97 -70.31
CA ILE A 314 27.28 18.32 -69.68
C ILE A 314 27.46 19.84 -69.61
N GLN A 315 28.20 20.31 -68.62
CA GLN A 315 28.53 21.73 -68.45
C GLN A 315 29.78 22.07 -69.27
N GLN A 316 29.64 22.02 -70.59
CA GLN A 316 30.72 22.28 -71.55
C GLN A 316 30.19 23.05 -72.76
N ILE A 317 31.08 23.83 -73.38
CA ILE A 317 30.82 24.43 -74.69
C ILE A 317 31.19 23.40 -75.76
N ASP A 318 30.18 22.88 -76.45
CA ASP A 318 30.31 21.96 -77.57
C ASP A 318 29.33 22.33 -78.72
N SER A 319 29.26 21.51 -79.76
CA SER A 319 28.39 21.73 -80.92
C SER A 319 26.88 21.65 -80.61
N THR A 320 26.51 21.33 -79.38
CA THR A 320 25.13 21.23 -78.89
C THR A 320 24.73 22.33 -77.92
N THR A 321 25.65 23.25 -77.63
CA THR A 321 25.44 24.38 -76.73
C THR A 321 24.59 25.47 -77.40
N ALA A 322 23.63 26.01 -76.64
CA ALA A 322 22.87 27.20 -77.02
C ALA A 322 22.71 28.13 -75.81
N GLY A 323 22.75 29.44 -76.03
CA GLY A 323 22.58 30.46 -74.98
C GLY A 323 23.56 31.61 -75.10
N LEU A 324 23.93 32.20 -73.96
CA LEU A 324 24.76 33.40 -73.86
C LEU A 324 25.97 33.18 -72.95
N GLN A 325 27.13 33.70 -73.36
CA GLN A 325 28.31 33.82 -72.50
C GLN A 325 28.81 35.26 -72.53
N ILE A 326 29.04 35.84 -71.35
CA ILE A 326 29.51 37.21 -71.18
C ILE A 326 30.90 37.15 -70.58
N TRP A 327 31.89 37.67 -71.30
CA TRP A 327 33.30 37.73 -70.91
C TRP A 327 33.70 39.13 -70.47
N ASN A 328 34.50 39.21 -69.42
CA ASN A 328 35.14 40.44 -68.99
C ASN A 328 36.51 40.16 -68.36
N GLY A 329 37.55 40.88 -68.80
CA GLY A 329 38.91 40.74 -68.29
C GLY A 329 39.74 42.00 -68.49
N ARG A 330 40.77 42.15 -67.67
CA ARG A 330 41.70 43.29 -67.73
C ARG A 330 43.11 42.87 -67.31
N SER A 331 44.09 43.24 -68.12
CA SER A 331 45.51 43.16 -67.78
C SER A 331 46.17 44.52 -68.02
N GLY A 332 46.53 45.22 -66.94
CA GLY A 332 47.05 46.60 -67.01
C GLY A 332 46.04 47.57 -67.65
N SER A 333 46.39 48.13 -68.81
CA SER A 333 45.51 48.98 -69.64
C SER A 333 44.73 48.21 -70.71
N ASN A 334 45.04 46.93 -70.94
CA ASN A 334 44.35 46.09 -71.92
C ASN A 334 43.05 45.54 -71.32
N VAL A 335 41.92 46.02 -71.80
CA VAL A 335 40.58 45.56 -71.40
C VAL A 335 39.98 44.76 -72.53
N GLN A 336 39.49 43.56 -72.22
CA GLN A 336 38.81 42.69 -73.18
C GLN A 336 37.43 42.34 -72.64
N SER A 337 36.42 42.40 -73.50
CA SER A 337 35.05 42.04 -73.17
C SER A 337 34.36 41.49 -74.42
N ALA A 338 33.51 40.48 -74.23
CA ALA A 338 32.75 39.90 -75.33
C ALA A 338 31.41 39.37 -74.84
N VAL A 339 30.43 39.36 -75.72
CA VAL A 339 29.15 38.69 -75.51
C VAL A 339 28.98 37.70 -76.65
N ASN A 340 29.15 36.41 -76.34
CA ASN A 340 29.04 35.33 -77.29
C ASN A 340 27.64 34.72 -77.18
N MET A 341 26.92 34.69 -78.29
CA MET A 341 25.61 34.04 -78.39
C MET A 341 25.74 32.77 -79.21
N TYR A 342 25.23 31.67 -78.68
CA TYR A 342 25.27 30.35 -79.29
C TYR A 342 23.86 29.89 -79.64
N GLY A 343 23.69 29.42 -80.86
CA GLY A 343 22.42 28.91 -81.36
C GLY A 343 22.30 29.11 -82.86
N GLN A 344 21.45 28.29 -83.49
CA GLN A 344 21.19 28.38 -84.93
C GLN A 344 20.48 29.69 -85.29
N LYS A 345 19.47 30.08 -84.50
CA LYS A 345 18.69 31.29 -84.73
C LYS A 345 18.70 32.13 -83.46
N ILE A 346 19.14 33.37 -83.56
CA ILE A 346 19.14 34.37 -82.49
C ILE A 346 18.13 35.44 -82.86
N THR A 347 17.15 35.68 -81.98
CA THR A 347 16.01 36.55 -82.26
C THR A 347 15.97 37.73 -81.30
N PHE A 348 15.75 38.92 -81.82
CA PHE A 348 15.55 40.16 -81.09
C PHE A 348 14.09 40.59 -81.29
N ASN A 349 13.30 40.41 -80.24
CA ASN A 349 11.88 40.68 -80.22
C ASN A 349 11.58 41.76 -79.19
N ILE A 350 10.64 42.67 -79.48
CA ILE A 350 10.23 43.71 -78.52
C ILE A 350 9.48 43.14 -77.32
N SER A 351 8.78 42.01 -77.49
CA SER A 351 8.13 41.26 -76.41
C SER A 351 7.90 39.79 -76.83
N ALA A 352 7.38 38.99 -75.90
CA ALA A 352 7.02 37.59 -76.15
C ALA A 352 5.63 37.40 -76.80
N GLN A 353 4.95 38.48 -77.20
CA GLN A 353 3.60 38.39 -77.78
C GLN A 353 3.64 37.80 -79.21
N PRO A 354 2.69 36.92 -79.55
CA PRO A 354 2.57 36.39 -80.91
C PRO A 354 2.33 37.49 -81.97
N GLY A 355 2.91 37.33 -83.16
CA GLY A 355 2.64 38.18 -84.32
C GLY A 355 3.41 39.51 -84.39
N LEU A 356 4.33 39.76 -83.45
CA LEU A 356 5.20 40.94 -83.50
C LEU A 356 6.36 40.75 -84.50
N LYS A 357 6.88 41.87 -85.01
CA LYS A 357 8.06 41.88 -85.87
C LYS A 357 9.27 41.34 -85.11
N GLU A 358 10.03 40.47 -85.79
CA GLU A 358 11.24 39.84 -85.28
C GLU A 358 12.43 40.27 -86.15
N VAL A 359 13.53 40.66 -85.51
CA VAL A 359 14.84 40.74 -86.16
C VAL A 359 15.61 39.47 -85.78
N SER A 360 16.08 38.71 -86.76
CA SER A 360 16.76 37.44 -86.49
C SER A 360 18.09 37.30 -87.21
N ILE A 361 19.07 36.75 -86.52
CA ILE A 361 20.34 36.28 -87.07
C ILE A 361 20.27 34.76 -87.18
N ASP A 362 20.44 34.22 -88.37
CA ASP A 362 20.64 32.78 -88.60
C ASP A 362 22.14 32.51 -88.80
N THR A 363 22.73 31.77 -87.88
CA THR A 363 24.18 31.49 -87.85
C THR A 363 24.58 30.34 -88.76
N ASN A 364 23.62 29.52 -89.23
CA ASN A 364 23.90 28.48 -90.22
C ASN A 364 23.97 29.08 -91.62
N THR A 365 23.01 29.94 -91.97
CA THR A 365 22.97 30.60 -93.29
C THR A 365 23.75 31.91 -93.34
N HIS A 366 24.25 32.40 -92.20
CA HIS A 366 24.96 33.67 -92.08
C HIS A 366 24.13 34.87 -92.56
N THR A 367 22.82 34.87 -92.25
CA THR A 367 21.88 35.90 -92.71
C THR A 367 21.25 36.68 -91.57
N LEU A 368 21.03 37.98 -91.77
CA LEU A 368 20.21 38.84 -90.93
C LEU A 368 18.86 39.09 -91.64
N ALA A 369 17.75 38.82 -90.96
CA ALA A 369 16.39 38.94 -91.50
C ALA A 369 15.50 39.80 -90.59
N GLY A 370 14.45 40.39 -91.18
CA GLY A 370 13.47 41.22 -90.46
C GLY A 370 13.91 42.66 -90.21
N VAL A 371 14.99 43.12 -90.85
CA VAL A 371 15.49 44.50 -90.74
C VAL A 371 14.85 45.37 -91.81
N ASP A 372 14.09 46.40 -91.38
CA ASP A 372 13.45 47.36 -92.28
C ASP A 372 14.45 48.42 -92.83
N GLU A 373 15.45 48.81 -92.04
CA GLU A 373 16.44 49.84 -92.40
C GLU A 373 17.77 49.66 -91.62
N ILE A 374 18.89 50.05 -92.23
CA ILE A 374 20.21 50.10 -91.58
C ILE A 374 20.71 51.54 -91.61
N VAL A 375 21.12 52.08 -90.46
CA VAL A 375 21.67 53.43 -90.36
C VAL A 375 23.19 53.36 -90.20
N ILE A 376 23.93 53.93 -91.15
CA ILE A 376 25.39 53.98 -91.19
C ILE A 376 25.82 55.44 -91.04
N GLN A 377 26.57 55.75 -89.97
CA GLN A 377 27.05 57.12 -89.68
C GLN A 377 25.93 58.19 -89.66
N GLY A 378 24.72 57.80 -89.28
CA GLY A 378 23.54 58.68 -89.26
C GLY A 378 22.75 58.76 -90.58
N VAL A 379 23.20 58.08 -91.64
CA VAL A 379 22.54 58.03 -92.95
C VAL A 379 21.88 56.67 -93.16
N ARG A 380 20.69 56.66 -93.75
CA ARG A 380 19.96 55.42 -94.08
C ARG A 380 20.60 54.73 -95.29
N LEU A 381 20.87 53.44 -95.18
CA LEU A 381 21.47 52.65 -96.25
C LEU A 381 20.59 52.66 -97.51
N SER A 382 19.27 52.64 -97.34
CA SER A 382 18.33 52.76 -98.47
C SER A 382 18.56 54.04 -99.29
N TYR A 383 18.91 55.17 -98.66
CA TYR A 383 19.18 56.44 -99.35
C TYR A 383 20.52 56.40 -100.09
N ILE A 384 21.56 55.85 -99.46
CA ILE A 384 22.87 55.67 -100.10
C ILE A 384 22.72 54.81 -101.36
N LEU A 385 21.98 53.69 -101.27
CA LEU A 385 21.73 52.81 -102.41
C LEU A 385 20.91 53.50 -103.52
N ASN A 386 19.93 54.32 -103.16
CA ASN A 386 19.16 55.10 -104.12
C ASN A 386 20.01 56.14 -104.87
N ASP A 387 20.88 56.87 -104.17
CA ASP A 387 21.78 57.86 -104.79
C ASP A 387 22.79 57.19 -105.74
N ILE A 388 23.33 56.03 -105.34
CA ILE A 388 24.19 55.20 -106.19
C ILE A 388 23.43 54.74 -107.44
N TYR A 389 22.22 54.23 -107.24
CA TYR A 389 21.39 53.75 -108.34
C TYR A 389 21.02 54.87 -109.32
N ASP A 390 20.72 56.07 -108.80
CA ASP A 390 20.46 57.25 -109.61
C ASP A 390 21.68 57.67 -110.45
N ASN A 391 22.88 57.66 -109.84
CA ASN A 391 24.12 57.91 -110.56
C ASN A 391 24.33 56.93 -111.72
N PHE A 392 24.11 55.62 -111.50
CA PHE A 392 24.23 54.62 -112.56
C PHE A 392 23.22 54.82 -113.69
N ARG A 393 21.96 55.13 -113.36
CA ARG A 393 20.94 55.46 -114.38
C ARG A 393 21.31 56.72 -115.17
N ASN A 394 21.79 57.74 -114.47
CA ASN A 394 22.21 59.01 -115.06
C ASN A 394 23.39 58.83 -116.02
N LEU A 395 24.36 57.98 -115.67
CA LEU A 395 25.49 57.62 -116.55
C LEU A 395 25.06 56.74 -117.74
N GLY A 396 24.11 55.83 -117.54
CA GLY A 396 23.57 54.98 -118.60
C GLY A 396 22.67 55.70 -119.61
N ALA A 397 22.20 56.91 -119.28
CA ALA A 397 21.33 57.69 -120.15
C ALA A 397 22.05 58.33 -121.35
N VAL A 398 23.36 58.59 -121.25
CA VAL A 398 24.21 59.08 -122.36
C VAL A 398 25.52 58.30 -122.36
N ALA A 399 25.86 57.69 -123.50
CA ALA A 399 27.05 56.83 -123.59
C ALA A 399 28.33 57.58 -123.15
N GLY A 400 28.87 57.19 -121.99
CA GLY A 400 30.12 57.72 -121.45
C GLY A 400 30.03 59.06 -120.74
N ASN A 401 28.83 59.62 -120.50
CA ASN A 401 28.70 60.88 -119.77
C ASN A 401 27.41 60.95 -118.92
N TYR A 402 27.41 61.73 -117.85
CA TYR A 402 26.20 61.95 -117.05
C TYR A 402 25.24 62.90 -117.78
N SER A 403 23.97 62.52 -117.88
CA SER A 403 22.91 63.35 -118.47
C SER A 403 22.49 64.55 -117.60
N ARG A 404 22.74 64.50 -116.28
CA ARG A 404 22.45 65.55 -115.28
C ARG A 404 23.47 65.55 -114.14
N GLY A 405 23.31 66.45 -113.16
CA GLY A 405 24.13 66.46 -111.93
C GLY A 405 24.13 65.10 -111.23
N TYR A 406 25.25 64.74 -110.61
CA TYR A 406 25.45 63.44 -109.96
C TYR A 406 25.77 63.63 -108.48
N TYR A 407 25.45 62.62 -107.67
CA TYR A 407 25.79 62.60 -106.25
C TYR A 407 27.28 62.28 -106.11
N SER A 408 28.09 63.29 -105.78
CA SER A 408 29.55 63.15 -105.67
C SER A 408 30.03 62.58 -104.34
N LYS A 409 29.14 62.51 -103.34
CA LYS A 409 29.41 61.95 -102.01
C LYS A 409 28.22 61.09 -101.60
N TRP A 410 28.44 59.79 -101.58
CA TRP A 410 27.50 58.77 -101.10
C TRP A 410 28.17 58.20 -99.86
N LYS A 411 28.11 58.99 -98.77
CA LYS A 411 28.59 58.57 -97.45
C LYS A 411 27.45 57.91 -96.69
#